data_AF-A0A8J6IWD6-F1
#
_entry.id   AF-A0A8J6IWD6-F1
#
_cell.length_a   1.000
_cell.length_b   1.000
_cell.length_c   1.000
_cell.angle_alpha   90.00
_cell.angle_beta   90.00
_cell.angle_gamma   90.00
#
_symmetry.space_group_name_H-M   'P 1'
#
loop_
_entity.id
_entity.type
_entity.pdbx_description
1 polymer ?
#
loop_
_entity_poly.entity_id
_entity_poly.type
_entity_poly.pdbx_seq_one_letter_code
_entity_poly.pdbx_strand_id
1 'polypeptide(L)' 'MSNKSLPAYLQQVLENHVAQSELTYDDELRDLFERLGKLNQTVEKLKATIQAKKQQPHH' A
#
# COMPACT_ATOMS: atom_id res chain seq x y z
N MET A 1 -8.05 -14.07 5.72
CA MET A 1 -8.39 -12.64 5.51
C MET A 1 -7.10 -11.95 5.12
N SER A 2 -7.05 -11.29 3.96
CA SER A 2 -5.82 -10.73 3.38
C SER A 2 -5.04 -9.90 4.42
N ASN A 3 -3.82 -10.34 4.78
CA ASN A 3 -2.93 -9.65 5.71
C ASN A 3 -2.31 -8.36 5.11
N LYS A 4 -2.86 -7.89 3.99
CA LYS A 4 -2.38 -6.71 3.25
C LYS A 4 -2.82 -5.44 3.97
N SER A 5 -1.98 -4.41 3.92
CA SER A 5 -2.36 -3.06 4.32
C SER A 5 -3.51 -2.55 3.43
N LEU A 6 -4.31 -1.63 3.96
CA LEU A 6 -5.34 -0.95 3.16
C LEU A 6 -4.75 -0.31 1.88
N PRO A 7 -3.58 0.39 1.91
CA PRO A 7 -2.92 0.86 0.70
C PRO A 7 -2.57 -0.24 -0.31
N ALA A 8 -2.05 -1.39 0.15
CA ALA A 8 -1.72 -2.51 -0.73
C ALA A 8 -2.96 -3.14 -1.36
N TYR A 9 -4.08 -3.16 -0.63
CA TYR A 9 -5.36 -3.58 -1.17
C TYR A 9 -5.89 -2.59 -2.23
N LEU A 10 -5.83 -1.29 -1.95
CA LEU A 10 -6.23 -0.24 -2.90
C LEU A 10 -5.39 -0.28 -4.18
N GLN A 11 -4.07 -0.51 -4.06
CA GLN A 11 -3.18 -0.69 -5.20
C GLN A 11 -3.64 -1.87 -6.08
N GLN A 12 -3.91 -3.04 -5.47
CA GLN A 12 -4.35 -4.22 -6.22
C GLN A 12 -5.70 -4.00 -6.92
N VAL A 13 -6.66 -3.34 -6.26
CA VAL A 13 -7.95 -3.03 -6.87
C VAL A 13 -7.79 -2.10 -8.07
N LEU A 14 -6.92 -1.09 -7.94
CA LEU A 14 -6.62 -0.17 -9.02
C LEU A 14 -5.93 -0.87 -10.21
N GLU A 15 -4.94 -1.73 -9.95
CA GLU A 15 -4.27 -2.55 -10.99
C GLU A 15 -5.29 -3.38 -11.78
N ASN A 16 -6.24 -4.02 -11.09
CA ASN A 16 -7.29 -4.79 -11.73
C ASN A 16 -8.22 -3.93 -12.59
N HIS A 17 -8.61 -2.74 -12.11
CA HIS A 17 -9.50 -1.85 -12.86
C HIS A 17 -8.82 -1.32 -14.12
N VAL A 18 -7.53 -0.96 -14.03
CA VAL A 18 -6.72 -0.50 -15.17
C VAL A 18 -6.59 -1.58 -16.22
N ALA A 19 -6.29 -2.82 -15.81
CA ALA A 19 -6.17 -3.95 -16.72
C ALA A 19 -7.47 -4.21 -17.51
N GLN A 20 -8.62 -3.89 -16.91
CA GLN A 20 -9.94 -4.00 -17.55
C GLN A 20 -10.30 -2.80 -18.45
N SER A 21 -9.61 -1.67 -18.28
CA SER A 21 -9.97 -0.39 -18.90
C SER A 21 -9.07 0.00 -20.09
N GLU A 22 -8.11 -0.85 -20.47
CA GLU A 22 -7.07 -0.58 -21.51
C GLU A 22 -6.20 0.67 -21.23
N LEU A 23 -6.23 1.21 -20.00
CA LEU A 23 -5.48 2.40 -19.58
C LEU A 23 -4.02 2.09 -19.19
N THR A 24 -3.44 1.02 -19.76
CA THR A 24 -2.20 0.39 -19.26
C THR A 24 -0.95 1.28 -19.41
N TYR A 25 -1.02 2.37 -20.18
CA TYR A 25 0.11 3.23 -20.54
C TYR A 25 -0.12 4.71 -20.24
N ASP A 26 -1.00 5.03 -19.29
CA ASP A 26 -1.24 6.40 -18.86
C ASP A 26 -0.17 6.86 -17.83
N ASP A 27 0.51 7.98 -18.11
CA ASP A 27 1.55 8.51 -17.24
C ASP A 27 1.01 9.05 -15.90
N GLU A 28 -0.24 9.54 -15.85
CA GLU A 28 -0.90 9.96 -14.62
C GLU A 28 -1.18 8.75 -13.72
N LEU A 29 -1.56 7.63 -14.34
CA LEU A 29 -1.78 6.37 -13.63
C LEU A 29 -0.48 5.81 -13.05
N ARG A 30 0.66 5.96 -13.75
CA ARG A 30 1.97 5.57 -13.23
C ARG A 30 2.33 6.35 -11.96
N ASP A 31 2.11 7.67 -11.95
CA ASP A 31 2.32 8.50 -10.74
C ASP A 31 1.40 8.06 -9.59
N LEU A 32 0.13 7.73 -9.89
CA LEU A 32 -0.80 7.22 -8.89
C LEU A 32 -0.30 5.91 -8.23
N PHE A 33 0.21 4.97 -9.02
CA PHE A 33 0.80 3.74 -8.48
C PHE A 33 2.05 4.00 -7.65
N GLU A 34 2.91 4.92 -8.07
CA GLU A 34 4.10 5.29 -7.30
C GLU A 34 3.72 5.87 -5.94
N ARG A 35 2.72 6.77 -5.90
CA ARG A 35 2.21 7.35 -4.66
C ARG A 35 1.58 6.30 -3.74
N LEU A 36 0.80 5.37 -4.29
CA LEU A 36 0.23 4.26 -3.52
C LEU A 36 1.31 3.35 -2.95
N GLY A 37 2.36 3.06 -3.71
CA GLY A 37 3.53 2.31 -3.25
C GLY A 37 4.25 3.00 -2.08
N LYS A 38 4.51 4.31 -2.18
CA LYS A 38 5.11 5.11 -1.10
C LYS A 38 4.25 5.14 0.16
N LEU A 39 2.94 5.28 0.01
CA LEU A 39 1.99 5.24 1.13
C LEU A 39 2.00 3.85 1.80
N ASN A 40 2.00 2.78 1.02
CA ASN A 40 2.06 1.42 1.54
C ASN A 40 3.34 1.20 2.39
N GLN A 41 4.50 1.59 1.87
CA GLN A 41 5.77 1.49 2.61
C GLN A 41 5.74 2.27 3.93
N THR A 42 5.14 3.46 3.92
CA THR A 42 5.02 4.30 5.13
C THR A 42 4.13 3.63 6.18
N VAL A 43 3.00 3.07 5.76
CA VAL A 43 2.08 2.35 6.66
C VAL A 43 2.75 1.12 7.27
N GLU A 44 3.49 0.33 6.48
CA GLU A 44 4.20 -0.84 7.00
C GLU A 44 5.30 -0.46 8.00
N LYS A 45 6.05 0.63 7.77
CA LYS A 45 7.02 1.16 8.75
C LYS A 45 6.34 1.56 10.07
N LEU A 46 5.20 2.23 10.00
CA LEU A 46 4.44 2.62 11.19
C LEU A 46 3.91 1.39 11.95
N LYS A 47 3.35 0.41 11.25
CA LYS A 47 2.92 -0.86 11.86
C LYS A 47 4.06 -1.57 12.56
N ALA A 48 5.22 -1.68 11.93
CA ALA A 48 6.41 -2.29 12.53
C ALA A 48 6.84 -1.53 13.81
N THR A 49 6.80 -0.20 13.78
CA THR A 49 7.09 0.64 14.95
C THR A 49 6.11 0.39 16.09
N ILE A 50 4.80 0.30 15.78
CA ILE A 50 3.75 0.01 16.78
C ILE A 50 3.96 -1.39 17.37
N GLN A 51 4.28 -2.39 16.55
CA GLN A 51 4.54 -3.75 17.03
C GLN A 51 5.79 -3.81 17.91
N ALA A 52 6.88 -3.13 17.53
CA ALA A 52 8.08 -3.05 18.34
C ALA A 52 7.80 -2.42 19.71
N LYS A 53 7.02 -1.33 19.76
CA LYS A 53 6.59 -0.70 21.02
C LYS A 53 5.73 -1.61 21.89
N LYS A 54 4.87 -2.45 21.30
CA LYS A 54 4.07 -3.43 22.04
C LYS A 54 4.91 -4.56 22.64
N GLN A 55 6.06 -4.86 22.05
CA GLN A 55 6.96 -5.93 22.49
C GLN A 55 8.02 -5.46 23.49
N GLN A 56 8.24 -4.16 23.62
CA GLN A 56 9.03 -3.59 24.71
C GLN A 56 8.09 -3.35 25.90
N PRO A 57 8.10 -4.21 26.94
CA PRO A 57 7.40 -3.89 28.17
C PRO A 57 8.00 -2.59 28.71
N HIS A 58 7.15 -1.62 29.01
CA HIS A 58 7.54 -0.46 29.80
C HIS A 58 8.04 -1.00 31.15
N HIS A 59 9.35 -0.97 31.37
CA HIS A 59 9.97 -1.14 32.68
C HIS A 59 9.74 0.10 33.54
#